data_AF-A0A8T4CG01-F1
#
_entry.id   AF-A0A8T4CG01-F1
#
_cell.length_a   1.000
_cell.length_b   1.000
_cell.length_c   1.000
_cell.angle_alpha   90.00
_cell.angle_beta   90.00
_cell.angle_gamma   90.00
#
_symmetry.space_group_name_H-M   'P 1'
#
loop_
_entity.id
_entity.type
_entity.pdbx_description
1 polymer ?
#
loop_
_entity_poly.entity_id
_entity_poly.type
_entity_poly.pdbx_seq_one_letter_code
_entity_poly.pdbx_strand_id
1 'polypeptide(L)'
;MSKNKTVIAIAKFLMFAMAISLVALPAATAQKYDRTKTTHAFVGAVPNPAGVGQEVLLHVGITDDLGVVADGWKGLSVTITRPDG
;
A
#
# COMPACT_ATOMS: atom_id res chain seq x y z
N MET A 1 32.91 -44.08 12.81
CA MET A 1 31.58 -43.93 12.17
C MET A 1 31.79 -44.04 10.65
N SER A 2 31.03 -44.84 9.91
CA SER A 2 31.25 -44.98 8.46
C SER A 2 30.90 -43.67 7.74
N LYS A 3 31.66 -43.32 6.69
CA LYS A 3 31.50 -42.08 5.91
C LYS A 3 30.04 -41.83 5.49
N ASN A 4 29.32 -42.89 5.13
CA ASN A 4 27.90 -42.84 4.74
C ASN A 4 26.97 -42.43 5.91
N LYS A 5 27.26 -42.86 7.15
CA LYS A 5 26.47 -42.48 8.33
C LYS A 5 26.63 -40.98 8.64
N THR A 6 27.82 -40.43 8.42
CA THR A 6 28.09 -38.99 8.60
C THR A 6 27.35 -38.15 7.57
N VAL A 7 27.37 -38.54 6.29
CA VAL A 7 26.63 -37.83 5.21
C VAL A 7 25.13 -37.82 5.47
N ILE A 8 24.56 -38.96 5.89
CA ILE A 8 23.14 -39.07 6.22
C ILE A 8 22.77 -38.17 7.42
N ALA A 9 23.63 -38.10 8.45
CA ALA A 9 23.39 -37.24 9.61
C ALA A 9 23.38 -35.75 9.24
N ILE A 10 24.33 -35.32 8.40
CA ILE A 10 24.40 -33.93 7.92
C ILE A 10 23.17 -33.58 7.09
N ALA A 11 22.75 -34.46 6.17
CA ALA A 11 21.56 -34.24 5.35
C ALA A 11 20.29 -34.11 6.21
N LYS A 12 20.14 -34.96 7.24
CA LYS A 12 19.01 -34.87 8.18
C LYS A 12 19.04 -33.59 9.01
N PHE A 13 20.21 -33.19 9.49
CA PHE A 13 20.36 -31.94 10.23
C PHE A 13 20.02 -30.73 9.36
N LEU A 14 20.44 -30.72 8.10
CA LEU A 14 20.14 -29.64 7.16
C LEU A 14 18.64 -29.56 6.84
N MET A 15 18.00 -30.71 6.55
CA MET A 15 16.54 -30.77 6.34
C MET A 15 15.77 -30.30 7.57
N PHE A 16 16.23 -30.67 8.76
CA PHE A 16 15.61 -30.23 10.02
C PHE A 16 15.77 -28.72 10.24
N ALA A 17 16.95 -28.17 9.98
CA ALA A 17 17.20 -26.73 10.06
C ALA A 17 16.30 -25.94 9.10
N MET A 18 16.09 -26.43 7.87
CA MET A 18 15.19 -25.82 6.89
C MET A 18 13.71 -25.93 7.30
N ALA A 19 13.30 -27.04 7.92
CA ALA A 19 11.93 -27.19 8.41
C ALA A 19 11.65 -26.25 9.58
N ILE A 20 12.61 -26.09 10.51
CA ILE A 20 12.48 -25.15 11.63
C ILE A 20 12.37 -23.72 11.13
N SER A 21 13.18 -23.31 10.14
CA SER A 21 13.13 -21.93 9.65
C SER A 21 11.77 -21.58 9.02
N LEU A 22 11.07 -22.54 8.41
CA LEU A 22 9.72 -22.33 7.86
C LEU A 22 8.63 -22.19 8.93
N VAL A 23 8.77 -22.87 10.07
CA VAL A 23 7.77 -22.87 11.14
C VAL A 23 8.04 -21.80 12.20
N ALA A 24 9.31 -21.42 12.39
CA ALA A 24 9.73 -20.40 13.36
C ALA A 24 9.52 -18.96 12.87
N LEU A 25 9.25 -18.77 11.58
CA LEU A 25 8.86 -17.47 11.07
C LEU A 25 7.49 -17.10 11.65
N PRO A 26 7.34 -15.90 12.24
CA PRO A 26 6.02 -15.39 12.60
C PRO A 26 5.10 -15.48 11.39
N ALA A 27 3.85 -15.91 11.60
CA ALA A 27 2.85 -15.89 10.55
C ALA A 27 2.69 -14.45 10.04
N ALA A 28 3.29 -14.15 8.89
CA ALA A 28 3.17 -12.86 8.24
C ALA A 28 1.75 -12.76 7.65
N THR A 29 0.79 -12.33 8.45
CA THR A 29 -0.49 -11.86 7.93
C THR A 29 -0.25 -10.53 7.24
N ALA A 30 -0.72 -10.37 6.00
CA ALA A 30 -0.76 -9.06 5.34
C ALA A 30 -1.37 -8.01 6.28
N GLN A 31 -0.94 -6.76 6.15
CA GLN A 31 -1.51 -5.65 6.92
C GLN A 31 -3.04 -5.70 6.76
N LYS A 32 -3.76 -5.86 7.89
CA LYS A 32 -5.22 -5.82 7.85
C LYS A 32 -5.63 -4.44 7.35
N TYR A 33 -6.50 -4.39 6.33
CA TYR A 33 -7.04 -3.13 5.87
C TYR A 33 -7.74 -2.44 7.04
N ASP A 34 -7.20 -1.29 7.44
CA ASP A 34 -7.72 -0.53 8.54
C ASP A 34 -8.89 0.34 8.07
N ARG A 35 -10.12 -0.17 8.26
CA ARG A 35 -11.35 0.60 7.98
C ARG A 35 -11.56 1.77 8.94
N THR A 36 -10.71 1.94 9.96
CA THR A 36 -10.76 3.04 10.92
C THR A 36 -9.78 4.15 10.61
N LYS A 37 -8.95 3.99 9.56
CA LYS A 37 -8.07 5.05 9.09
C LYS A 37 -8.90 6.27 8.68
N THR A 38 -8.73 7.36 9.40
CA THR A 38 -9.32 8.64 9.01
C THR A 38 -8.64 9.14 7.74
N THR A 39 -9.43 9.33 6.69
CA THR A 39 -8.96 9.90 5.42
C THR A 39 -9.60 11.26 5.17
N HIS A 40 -8.89 12.12 4.44
CA HIS A 40 -9.41 13.43 4.05
C HIS A 40 -9.40 13.55 2.53
N ALA A 41 -10.47 14.14 1.98
CA ALA A 41 -10.47 14.56 0.60
C ALA A 41 -9.50 15.72 0.40
N PHE A 42 -8.78 15.72 -0.71
CA PHE A 42 -7.97 16.84 -1.15
C PHE A 42 -8.53 17.43 -2.43
N VAL A 43 -8.25 18.72 -2.63
CA VAL A 43 -8.47 19.43 -3.89
C VAL A 43 -7.24 20.28 -4.19
N GLY A 44 -6.70 20.16 -5.40
CA GLY A 44 -5.59 20.95 -5.89
C GLY A 44 -5.90 21.53 -7.26
N ALA A 45 -5.61 22.81 -7.48
CA ALA A 45 -5.62 23.41 -8.81
C ALA A 45 -4.25 23.19 -9.48
N VAL A 46 -4.25 22.78 -10.74
CA VAL A 46 -3.01 22.58 -11.52
C VAL A 46 -3.12 23.34 -12.84
N PRO A 47 -2.20 24.29 -13.13
CA PRO A 47 -1.06 24.70 -12.30
C PRO A 47 -1.46 25.54 -11.08
N ASN A 48 -0.60 25.56 -10.06
CA ASN A 48 -0.68 26.46 -8.91
C ASN A 48 0.73 26.97 -8.58
N PRO A 49 1.00 28.29 -8.67
CA PRO A 49 0.06 29.39 -8.90
C PRO A 49 -0.52 29.42 -10.33
N ALA A 50 -1.74 29.97 -10.45
CA ALA A 50 -2.44 30.17 -11.71
C ALA A 50 -2.58 31.67 -12.03
N GLY A 51 -2.47 32.03 -13.30
CA GLY A 51 -2.72 33.39 -13.78
C GLY A 51 -4.21 33.74 -13.78
N VAL A 52 -4.52 35.04 -13.79
CA VAL A 52 -5.90 35.52 -13.97
C VAL A 52 -6.41 35.11 -15.35
N GLY A 53 -7.57 34.47 -15.40
CA GLY A 53 -8.17 33.96 -16.64
C GLY A 53 -7.51 32.70 -17.21
N GLN A 54 -6.57 32.10 -16.48
CA GLN A 54 -5.94 30.84 -16.88
C GLN A 54 -6.84 29.66 -16.50
N GLU A 55 -7.04 28.73 -17.44
CA GLU A 55 -7.70 27.47 -17.16
C GLU A 55 -6.82 26.61 -16.24
N VAL A 56 -7.44 26.02 -15.22
CA VAL A 56 -6.79 25.11 -14.28
C VAL A 56 -7.56 23.80 -14.20
N LEU A 57 -6.82 22.70 -14.03
CA LEU A 57 -7.39 21.40 -13.71
C LEU A 57 -7.58 21.29 -12.20
N LEU A 58 -8.78 20.93 -11.76
CA LEU A 58 -9.05 20.56 -10.38
C LEU A 58 -8.74 19.07 -10.18
N HIS A 59 -7.63 18.77 -9.53
CA HIS A 59 -7.26 17.43 -9.12
C HIS A 59 -7.85 17.13 -7.75
N VAL A 60 -8.75 16.14 -7.70
CA VAL A 60 -9.54 15.80 -6.51
C VAL A 60 -9.37 14.32 -6.21
N GLY A 61 -9.27 13.97 -4.93
CA GLY A 61 -9.19 12.58 -4.52
C GLY A 61 -9.02 12.42 -3.01
N ILE A 62 -8.64 11.23 -2.61
CA ILE A 62 -8.18 10.87 -1.27
C ILE A 62 -6.80 10.23 -1.45
N THR A 63 -5.87 10.51 -0.54
CA THR A 63 -4.47 10.04 -0.63
C THR A 63 -4.28 8.56 -0.26
N ASP A 64 -5.35 7.88 0.09
CA ASP A 64 -5.35 6.45 0.41
C ASP A 64 -5.29 5.64 -0.89
N ASP A 65 -4.70 4.44 -0.81
CA ASP A 65 -4.57 3.56 -1.97
C ASP A 65 -5.90 2.88 -2.32
N LEU A 66 -6.06 2.61 -3.62
CA LEU A 66 -7.15 1.81 -4.15
C LEU A 66 -6.62 0.47 -4.64
N GLY A 67 -7.48 -0.55 -4.67
CA GLY A 67 -7.08 -1.91 -5.01
C GLY A 67 -6.56 -2.07 -6.45
N VAL A 68 -7.02 -1.22 -7.38
CA VAL A 68 -6.56 -1.21 -8.77
C VAL A 68 -6.50 0.21 -9.34
N VAL A 69 -5.65 0.41 -10.35
CA VAL A 69 -5.42 1.72 -11.01
C VAL A 69 -6.63 2.28 -11.74
N ALA A 70 -7.61 1.45 -12.09
CA ALA A 70 -8.83 1.85 -12.77
C ALA A 70 -9.90 2.37 -11.80
N ASP A 71 -9.72 2.17 -10.50
CA ASP A 71 -10.66 2.65 -9.49
C ASP A 71 -10.44 4.14 -9.22
N GLY A 72 -11.53 4.80 -8.83
CA GLY A 72 -11.53 6.18 -8.39
C GLY A 72 -12.42 6.37 -7.18
N TRP A 73 -12.11 7.38 -6.37
CA TRP A 73 -12.92 7.77 -5.23
C TRP A 73 -14.29 8.29 -5.68
N LYS A 74 -15.35 7.87 -4.99
CA LYS A 74 -16.75 8.18 -5.33
C LYS A 74 -17.36 9.12 -4.29
N GLY A 75 -18.39 9.87 -4.69
CA GLY A 75 -19.12 10.76 -3.79
C GLY A 75 -18.36 12.05 -3.43
N LEU A 76 -17.28 12.36 -4.14
CA LEU A 76 -16.58 13.62 -4.02
C LEU A 76 -17.28 14.68 -4.88
N SER A 77 -17.52 15.85 -4.31
CA SER A 77 -18.07 17.02 -5.00
C SER A 77 -17.22 18.24 -4.71
N VAL A 78 -17.04 19.10 -5.70
CA VAL A 78 -16.37 20.39 -5.53
C VAL A 78 -17.40 21.50 -5.59
N THR A 79 -17.44 22.34 -4.56
CA THR A 79 -18.22 23.58 -4.55
C THR A 79 -17.29 24.72 -4.89
N ILE A 80 -17.59 25.42 -5.98
CA ILE A 80 -16.85 26.60 -6.42
C ILE A 80 -17.65 27.82 -5.96
N THR A 81 -17.09 28.57 -5.01
CA THR A 81 -17.62 29.87 -4.59
C THR A 81 -16.78 30.94 -5.26
N ARG A 82 -17.43 31.91 -5.91
CA ARG A 82 -16.69 33.04 -6.46
C ARG A 82 -16.11 33.86 -5.29
N PRO A 83 -14.94 34.50 -5.48
CA PRO A 83 -14.33 35.27 -4.42
C PRO A 83 -15.17 36.48 -3.95
N ASP A 84 -16.17 36.91 -4.73
CA ASP A 84 -17.09 38.00 -4.41
C ASP A 84 -18.34 37.59 -3.61
N GLY A 85 -18.57 36.29 -3.39
CA GLY A 85 -19.71 35.77 -2.61
C GLY A 85 -20.94 35.46 -3.46
#